data_AF-A0A522BGM6-F1
#
_entry.id   AF-A0A522BGM6-F1
#
_cell.length_a   1.000
_cell.length_b   1.000
_cell.length_c   1.000
_cell.angle_alpha   90.00
_cell.angle_beta   90.00
_cell.angle_gamma   90.00
#
_symmetry.space_group_name_H-M   'P 1'
#
loop_
_entity.id
_entity.type
_entity.pdbx_description
1 polymer ?
#
loop_
_entity_poly.entity_id
_entity_poly.type
_entity_poly.pdbx_seq_one_letter_code
_entity_poly.pdbx_strand_id
1 'polypeptide(L)'
;MSRICPSCRHEREPATGFVAVPDWQCPACGVAYDKAEALSAHGARQLMATAYTHTHVPTLRRTAAWRLWASAAALLACCAWGVGELAERGADIQNSALQELAAGVKPGDLRFYSSPACDGCDQARRWLDKHHVAYAECSVRERNCARELRSLGASTVPHFVVRGREELSGFHLMRLVDLLKREPLDQRVR
;
A
#
# COMPACT_ATOMS: atom_id res chain seq x y z
N MET A 1 21.74 -34.18 -5.30
CA MET A 1 22.56 -33.04 -5.80
C MET A 1 22.40 -31.93 -4.77
N SER A 2 23.43 -31.64 -3.96
CA SER A 2 23.33 -30.52 -3.02
C SER A 2 23.45 -29.20 -3.79
N ARG A 3 22.59 -28.24 -3.44
CA ARG A 3 22.56 -26.91 -4.06
C ARG A 3 22.85 -25.89 -2.98
N ILE A 4 23.95 -25.16 -3.12
CA ILE A 4 24.35 -24.11 -2.20
C ILE A 4 23.70 -22.79 -2.64
N CYS A 5 23.04 -22.08 -1.73
CA CYS A 5 22.41 -20.80 -2.03
C CYS A 5 23.48 -19.70 -2.30
N PRO A 6 23.41 -18.94 -3.41
CA PRO A 6 24.36 -17.85 -3.68
C PRO A 6 24.25 -16.68 -2.69
N SER A 7 23.08 -16.51 -2.07
CA SER A 7 22.80 -15.38 -1.18
C SER A 7 23.26 -15.62 0.25
N CYS A 8 22.98 -16.79 0.84
CA CYS A 8 23.26 -17.09 2.25
C CYS A 8 24.23 -18.26 2.47
N ARG A 9 24.69 -18.93 1.38
CA ARG A 9 25.53 -20.13 1.40
C ARG A 9 24.96 -21.34 2.13
N HIS A 10 23.66 -21.35 2.45
CA HIS A 10 23.00 -22.52 3.00
C HIS A 10 23.01 -23.67 1.98
N GLU A 11 23.48 -24.85 2.38
CA GLU A 11 23.46 -26.07 1.59
C GLU A 11 22.10 -26.76 1.78
N ARG A 12 21.36 -26.93 0.68
CA ARG A 12 20.07 -27.64 0.71
C ARG A 12 20.33 -29.14 0.76
N GLU A 13 19.86 -29.78 1.82
CA GLU A 13 19.79 -31.24 1.90
C GLU A 13 18.79 -31.78 0.86
N PRO A 14 19.09 -32.92 0.21
CA PRO A 14 18.14 -33.55 -0.70
C PRO A 14 16.85 -33.87 0.06
N ALA A 15 15.68 -33.60 -0.54
CA ALA A 15 14.39 -33.69 0.12
C ALA A 15 14.12 -35.10 0.70
N THR A 16 14.50 -35.31 1.96
CA THR A 16 14.23 -36.52 2.74
C THR A 16 13.07 -36.24 3.68
N GLY A 17 11.91 -35.94 3.11
CA GLY A 17 10.67 -35.81 3.86
C GLY A 17 9.87 -34.55 3.57
N PHE A 18 8.62 -34.62 4.02
CA PHE A 18 7.53 -33.69 3.78
C PHE A 18 7.83 -32.30 4.40
N VAL A 19 8.60 -31.47 3.70
CA VAL A 19 8.77 -30.06 4.05
C VAL A 19 8.29 -29.20 2.88
N ALA A 20 7.30 -28.35 3.17
CA ALA A 20 6.50 -27.57 2.23
C ALA A 20 7.23 -26.37 1.59
N VAL A 21 8.55 -26.44 1.39
CA VAL A 21 9.31 -25.37 0.76
C VAL A 21 9.66 -25.78 -0.68
N PRO A 22 9.14 -25.07 -1.70
CA PRO A 22 9.39 -25.40 -3.08
C PRO A 22 10.87 -25.46 -3.45
N ASP A 23 11.22 -26.29 -4.44
CA ASP A 23 12.60 -26.48 -4.88
C ASP A 23 13.28 -25.23 -5.45
N TRP A 24 12.48 -24.26 -5.90
CA TRP A 24 12.96 -22.98 -6.40
C TRP A 24 13.37 -22.00 -5.29
N GLN A 25 12.97 -22.23 -4.03
CA GLN A 25 13.18 -21.32 -2.91
C GLN A 25 14.18 -21.88 -1.89
N CYS A 26 15.10 -21.04 -1.40
CA CYS A 26 15.98 -21.42 -0.31
C CYS A 26 15.21 -21.46 1.03
N PRO A 27 15.25 -22.57 1.80
CA PRO A 27 14.52 -22.66 3.07
C PRO A 27 15.10 -21.76 4.17
N ALA A 28 16.39 -21.40 4.10
CA ALA A 28 17.04 -20.60 5.13
C ALA A 28 16.77 -19.09 4.98
N CYS A 29 16.78 -18.55 3.76
CA CYS A 29 16.61 -17.11 3.52
C CYS A 29 15.37 -16.74 2.71
N GLY A 30 14.62 -17.73 2.19
CA GLY A 30 13.40 -17.50 1.41
C GLY A 30 13.64 -16.93 -0.01
N VAL A 31 14.89 -16.76 -0.46
CA VAL A 31 15.20 -16.22 -1.79
C VAL A 31 15.11 -17.32 -2.85
N ALA A 32 14.56 -16.99 -4.02
CA ALA A 32 14.58 -17.87 -5.18
C ALA A 32 15.99 -18.00 -5.78
N TYR A 33 16.45 -19.21 -6.11
CA TYR A 33 17.82 -19.44 -6.59
C TYR A 33 18.14 -18.61 -7.85
N ASP A 34 17.24 -18.56 -8.82
CA ASP A 34 17.43 -17.79 -10.07
C ASP A 34 17.61 -16.29 -9.80
N LYS A 35 16.93 -15.78 -8.76
CA LYS A 35 17.03 -14.37 -8.35
C LYS A 35 18.36 -14.10 -7.63
N ALA A 36 18.84 -15.05 -6.84
CA ALA A 36 20.14 -14.95 -6.18
C ALA A 36 21.30 -15.00 -7.19
N GLU A 37 21.23 -15.87 -8.21
CA GLU A 37 22.22 -15.95 -9.29
C GLU A 37 22.27 -14.66 -10.11
N ALA A 38 21.11 -14.05 -10.41
CA ALA A 38 21.06 -12.75 -11.08
C ALA A 38 21.78 -11.64 -10.29
N LEU A 39 21.63 -11.60 -8.96
CA LEU A 39 22.31 -10.62 -8.10
C LEU A 39 23.83 -10.88 -8.05
N SER A 40 24.25 -12.13 -7.98
CA SER A 40 25.68 -12.50 -8.03
C SER A 40 26.31 -12.17 -9.39
N ALA A 41 25.57 -12.33 -10.50
CA ALA A 41 26.05 -11.98 -11.84
C ALA A 41 26.21 -10.47 -12.05
N HIS A 42 25.36 -9.64 -11.44
CA HIS A 42 25.50 -8.18 -11.47
C HIS A 42 26.69 -7.69 -10.63
N GLY A 43 26.96 -8.32 -9.48
CA GLY A 43 28.15 -8.05 -8.69
C GLY A 43 29.46 -8.43 -9.41
N ALA A 44 29.47 -9.56 -10.12
CA ALA A 44 30.63 -9.99 -10.91
C ALA A 44 30.90 -9.09 -12.13
N ARG A 45 29.85 -8.56 -12.78
CA ARG A 45 30.00 -7.59 -13.88
C ARG A 45 30.57 -6.25 -13.44
N GLN A 46 30.29 -5.82 -12.20
CA GLN A 46 30.87 -4.58 -11.67
C GLN A 46 32.37 -4.68 -11.38
N LEU A 47 32.90 -5.86 -11.08
CA LEU A 47 34.33 -6.03 -10.78
C LEU A 47 35.23 -6.18 -12.02
N MET A 48 34.68 -6.53 -13.19
CA MET A 48 35.46 -6.59 -14.44
C MET A 48 35.43 -5.30 -15.27
N ALA A 49 34.52 -4.36 -14.98
CA ALA A 49 34.47 -3.07 -15.66
C ALA A 49 35.50 -2.05 -15.14
N THR A 50 36.23 -2.36 -14.05
CA THR A 50 37.23 -1.46 -13.45
C THR A 50 38.67 -1.71 -13.92
N ALA A 51 38.92 -2.67 -14.81
CA ALA A 51 40.29 -3.06 -15.18
C ALA A 51 40.79 -2.57 -16.55
N TYR A 52 39.98 -1.88 -17.36
CA TYR A 52 40.44 -1.45 -18.70
C TYR A 52 39.77 -0.15 -19.15
N THR A 53 40.25 0.98 -18.64
CA THR A 53 40.47 2.18 -19.45
C THR A 53 41.47 3.08 -18.71
N HIS A 54 42.75 2.70 -18.77
CA HIS A 54 43.83 3.63 -18.46
C HIS A 54 43.95 4.63 -19.61
N THR A 55 43.34 5.80 -19.41
CA THR A 55 43.93 7.13 -19.65
C THR A 55 44.59 7.39 -21.02
N HIS A 56 43.80 7.79 -22.01
CA HIS A 56 44.21 8.90 -22.86
C HIS A 56 43.87 10.20 -22.10
N VAL A 57 44.89 10.98 -21.78
CA VAL A 57 44.75 12.28 -21.10
C VAL A 57 44.68 13.37 -22.18
N PRO A 58 43.50 13.85 -22.61
CA PRO A 58 43.45 15.16 -23.24
C PRO A 58 43.78 16.18 -22.16
N THR A 59 44.81 16.98 -22.40
CA THR A 59 45.19 18.15 -21.63
C THR A 59 44.05 19.17 -21.66
N LEU A 60 43.07 19.00 -20.78
CA LEU A 60 42.00 19.97 -20.59
C LEU A 60 42.55 21.17 -19.83
N ARG A 61 42.96 22.14 -20.64
CA ARG A 61 43.04 23.57 -20.33
C ARG A 61 42.12 23.95 -19.18
N ARG A 62 42.71 24.56 -18.15
CA ARG A 62 42.12 25.48 -17.17
C ARG A 62 41.07 26.38 -17.84
N THR A 63 39.84 25.90 -17.98
CA THR A 63 38.67 26.73 -18.30
C THR A 63 37.50 26.27 -17.45
N ALA A 64 37.42 26.96 -16.31
CA ALA A 64 36.20 27.34 -15.64
C ALA A 64 35.42 26.19 -14.95
N ALA A 65 35.77 25.99 -13.69
CA ALA A 65 35.05 25.17 -12.71
C ALA A 65 33.54 25.48 -12.63
N TRP A 66 33.10 26.68 -13.03
CA TRP A 66 31.67 27.06 -13.06
C TRP A 66 30.78 26.14 -13.90
N ARG A 67 31.32 25.50 -14.96
CA ARG A 67 30.53 24.62 -15.84
C ARG A 67 30.12 23.32 -15.15
N LEU A 68 30.96 22.83 -14.23
CA LEU A 68 30.68 21.60 -13.46
C LEU A 68 29.65 21.85 -12.35
N TRP A 69 29.70 23.03 -11.73
CA TRP A 69 28.69 23.42 -10.73
C TRP A 69 27.33 23.73 -11.39
N ALA A 70 27.33 24.35 -12.58
CA ALA A 70 26.10 24.64 -13.32
C ALA A 70 25.37 23.38 -13.80
N SER A 71 26.09 22.36 -14.28
CA SER A 71 25.47 21.10 -14.68
C SER A 71 24.93 20.29 -13.49
N ALA A 72 25.65 20.28 -12.36
CA ALA A 72 25.16 19.65 -11.12
C ALA A 72 23.90 20.33 -10.57
N ALA A 73 23.84 21.67 -10.58
CA ALA A 73 22.66 22.42 -10.18
C ALA A 73 21.46 22.16 -11.11
N ALA A 74 21.69 22.07 -12.42
CA ALA A 74 20.64 21.77 -13.39
C ALA A 74 20.05 20.36 -13.22
N LEU A 75 20.88 19.34 -12.94
CA LEU A 75 20.41 17.98 -12.68
C LEU A 75 19.59 17.89 -11.38
N LEU A 76 20.03 18.56 -10.31
CA LEU A 76 19.28 18.63 -9.07
C LEU A 76 17.93 19.35 -9.25
N ALA A 77 17.89 20.43 -10.03
CA ALA A 77 16.64 21.12 -10.36
C ALA A 77 15.68 20.23 -11.18
N CYS A 78 16.17 19.48 -12.17
CA CYS A 78 15.34 18.53 -12.93
C CYS A 78 14.78 17.40 -12.06
N CYS A 79 15.59 16.84 -11.15
CA CYS A 79 15.10 15.82 -10.22
C CYS A 79 14.07 16.38 -9.24
N ALA A 80 14.25 17.61 -8.75
CA ALA A 80 13.30 18.27 -7.87
C ALA A 80 11.95 18.56 -8.56
N TRP A 81 11.96 18.91 -9.85
CA TRP A 81 10.72 19.12 -10.62
C TRP A 81 10.01 17.80 -10.97
N GLY A 82 10.74 16.75 -11.35
CA GLY A 82 10.12 15.48 -11.74
C GLY A 82 9.44 14.71 -10.61
N VAL A 83 9.85 14.91 -9.35
CA VAL A 83 9.29 14.19 -8.20
C VAL A 83 7.98 14.81 -7.71
N GLY A 84 7.81 16.13 -7.81
CA GLY A 84 6.57 16.82 -7.41
C GLY A 84 5.37 16.35 -8.23
N GLU A 85 5.54 16.21 -9.54
CA GLU A 85 4.44 15.87 -10.46
C GLU A 85 3.99 14.40 -10.37
N LEU A 86 4.86 13.49 -9.94
CA LEU A 86 4.48 12.09 -9.66
C LEU A 86 3.68 11.95 -8.36
N ALA A 87 3.96 12.78 -7.35
CA ALA A 87 3.22 12.77 -6.09
C ALA A 87 1.78 13.32 -6.24
N GLU A 88 1.61 14.39 -7.02
CA GLU A 88 0.30 15.01 -7.25
C GLU A 88 -0.64 14.08 -8.04
N ARG A 89 -0.14 13.43 -9.11
CA ARG A 89 -0.93 12.44 -9.87
C ARG A 89 -1.37 11.25 -9.01
N GLY A 90 -0.53 10.81 -8.06
CA GLY A 90 -0.89 9.72 -7.14
C GLY A 90 -2.02 10.07 -6.17
N ALA A 91 -2.13 11.34 -5.77
CA ALA A 91 -3.22 11.82 -4.92
C ALA A 91 -4.53 11.96 -5.71
N ASP A 92 -4.47 12.43 -6.96
CA ASP A 92 -5.64 12.59 -7.82
C ASP A 92 -6.31 11.25 -8.17
N ILE A 93 -5.51 10.22 -8.48
CA ILE A 93 -6.04 8.86 -8.75
C ILE A 93 -6.74 8.27 -7.52
N GLN A 94 -6.20 8.49 -6.32
CA GLN A 94 -6.85 8.00 -5.10
C GLN A 94 -8.15 8.74 -4.78
N ASN A 95 -8.18 10.06 -4.98
CA ASN A 95 -9.37 10.87 -4.74
C ASN A 95 -10.50 10.52 -5.72
N SER A 96 -10.20 10.36 -7.01
CA SER A 96 -11.18 9.97 -8.03
C SER A 96 -11.75 8.58 -7.78
N ALA A 97 -10.92 7.59 -7.42
CA ALA A 97 -11.39 6.25 -7.06
C ALA A 97 -12.30 6.25 -5.82
N LEU A 98 -12.03 7.12 -4.84
CA LEU A 98 -12.90 7.29 -3.67
C LEU A 98 -14.22 7.98 -4.01
N GLN A 99 -14.21 8.94 -4.94
CA GLN A 99 -15.44 9.60 -5.41
C GLN A 99 -16.33 8.65 -6.20
N GLU A 100 -15.76 7.82 -7.07
CA GLU A 100 -16.50 6.79 -7.80
C GLU A 100 -17.10 5.76 -6.84
N LEU A 101 -16.34 5.34 -5.82
CA LEU A 101 -16.85 4.50 -4.75
C LEU A 101 -18.02 5.15 -4.01
N ALA A 102 -17.88 6.43 -3.61
CA ALA A 102 -18.92 7.16 -2.89
C ALA A 102 -20.20 7.31 -3.71
N ALA A 103 -20.09 7.54 -5.02
CA ALA A 103 -21.23 7.62 -5.93
C ALA A 103 -22.02 6.30 -6.02
N GLY A 104 -21.37 5.16 -5.80
CA GLY A 104 -22.00 3.84 -5.79
C GLY A 104 -22.71 3.46 -4.48
N VAL A 105 -22.45 4.18 -3.38
CA VAL A 105 -23.02 3.87 -2.06
C VAL A 105 -24.36 4.59 -1.90
N LYS A 106 -25.44 3.85 -1.63
CA LYS A 106 -26.77 4.44 -1.40
C LYS A 106 -27.03 4.68 0.09
N PRO A 107 -27.91 5.64 0.45
CA PRO A 107 -28.43 5.74 1.81
C PRO A 107 -29.07 4.42 2.23
N GLY A 108 -28.50 3.76 3.25
CA GLY A 108 -28.90 2.42 3.70
C GLY A 108 -27.84 1.33 3.49
N ASP A 109 -26.90 1.52 2.57
CA ASP A 109 -25.74 0.64 2.40
C ASP A 109 -24.69 0.82 3.51
N LEU A 110 -24.73 1.94 4.22
CA LEU A 110 -23.86 2.21 5.35
C LEU A 110 -24.68 2.73 6.51
N ARG A 111 -24.83 1.92 7.56
CA ARG A 111 -25.41 2.36 8.84
C ARG A 111 -24.30 2.70 9.81
N PHE A 112 -24.35 3.90 10.37
CA PHE A 112 -23.34 4.44 11.28
C PHE A 112 -23.97 4.70 12.66
N TYR A 113 -23.54 3.95 13.66
CA TYR A 113 -23.91 4.18 15.06
C TYR A 113 -22.92 5.12 15.72
N SER A 114 -23.42 6.23 16.23
CA SER A 114 -22.61 7.33 16.75
C SER A 114 -23.01 7.74 18.16
N SER A 115 -22.14 8.49 18.83
CA SER A 115 -22.46 9.27 20.02
C SER A 115 -21.91 10.67 19.87
N PRO A 116 -22.63 11.73 20.31
CA PRO A 116 -22.17 13.11 20.22
C PRO A 116 -21.00 13.47 21.16
N ALA A 117 -20.61 12.58 22.08
CA ALA A 117 -19.45 12.75 22.95
C ALA A 117 -18.38 11.71 22.60
N CYS A 118 -18.01 11.62 21.33
CA CYS A 118 -17.01 10.66 20.84
C CYS A 118 -16.20 11.24 19.69
N ASP A 119 -14.91 11.52 19.94
CA ASP A 119 -13.99 12.07 18.93
C ASP A 119 -13.85 11.16 17.72
N GLY A 120 -13.93 9.84 17.92
CA GLY A 120 -13.91 8.85 16.85
C GLY A 120 -15.15 8.94 15.94
N CYS A 121 -16.31 9.23 16.52
CA CYS A 121 -17.55 9.46 15.75
C CYS A 121 -17.44 10.74 14.93
N ASP A 122 -16.87 11.80 15.50
CA ASP A 122 -16.72 13.07 14.77
C ASP A 122 -15.68 12.97 13.66
N GLN A 123 -14.60 12.21 13.85
CA GLN A 123 -13.65 11.90 12.78
C GLN A 123 -14.32 11.13 11.64
N ALA A 124 -15.12 10.12 11.96
CA ALA A 124 -15.85 9.35 10.96
C ALA A 124 -16.84 10.23 10.19
N ARG A 125 -17.63 11.06 10.88
CA ARG A 125 -18.60 11.97 10.27
C ARG A 125 -17.91 12.92 9.29
N ARG A 126 -16.85 13.59 9.74
CA ARG A 126 -16.06 14.49 8.88
C ARG A 126 -15.52 13.79 7.64
N TRP A 127 -15.06 12.54 7.76
CA TRP A 127 -14.54 11.80 6.62
C TRP A 127 -15.66 11.43 5.64
N LEU A 128 -16.78 10.90 6.13
CA LEU A 128 -17.94 10.55 5.30
C LEU A 128 -18.50 11.77 4.56
N ASP A 129 -18.65 12.89 5.26
CA ASP A 129 -19.14 14.15 4.69
C ASP A 129 -18.16 14.70 3.63
N LYS A 130 -16.86 14.73 3.95
CA LYS A 130 -15.82 15.23 3.05
C LYS A 130 -15.77 14.44 1.73
N HIS A 131 -16.01 13.13 1.80
CA HIS A 131 -15.96 12.24 0.64
C HIS A 131 -17.34 11.96 0.03
N HIS A 132 -18.38 12.67 0.49
CA HIS A 132 -19.76 12.52 0.02
C HIS A 132 -20.27 11.07 0.01
N VAL A 133 -19.83 10.26 0.97
CA VAL A 133 -20.28 8.88 1.12
C VAL A 133 -21.66 8.91 1.76
N ALA A 134 -22.67 8.36 1.11
CA ALA A 134 -24.01 8.30 1.69
C ALA A 134 -24.04 7.33 2.90
N TYR A 135 -24.61 7.78 4.02
CA TYR A 135 -24.77 6.94 5.22
C TYR A 135 -26.06 7.27 5.97
N ALA A 136 -26.54 6.30 6.74
CA ALA A 136 -27.65 6.46 7.68
C ALA A 136 -27.09 6.49 9.10
N GLU A 137 -27.13 7.65 9.75
CA GLU A 137 -26.68 7.81 11.14
C GLU A 137 -27.77 7.38 12.14
N CYS A 138 -27.37 6.66 13.19
CA CYS A 138 -28.23 6.30 14.32
C CYS A 138 -27.50 6.66 15.62
N SER A 139 -27.96 7.70 16.32
CA SER A 139 -27.33 8.12 17.57
C SER A 139 -27.70 7.18 18.71
N VAL A 140 -26.72 6.62 19.42
CA VAL A 140 -26.98 5.75 20.61
C VAL A 140 -27.59 6.51 21.80
N ARG A 141 -27.73 7.84 21.69
CA ARG A 141 -28.55 8.62 22.64
C ARG A 141 -30.03 8.30 22.50
N GLU A 142 -30.47 7.85 21.33
CA GLU A 142 -31.82 7.39 21.09
C GLU A 142 -31.99 5.94 21.54
N ARG A 143 -33.09 5.65 22.25
CA ARG A 143 -33.34 4.33 22.83
C ARG A 143 -33.42 3.21 21.79
N ASN A 144 -33.90 3.52 20.59
CA ASN A 144 -34.04 2.55 19.51
C ASN A 144 -32.66 2.18 18.95
N CYS A 145 -31.84 3.17 18.58
CA CYS A 145 -30.46 2.96 18.12
C CYS A 145 -29.61 2.23 19.17
N ALA A 146 -29.71 2.59 20.45
CA ALA A 146 -28.97 1.93 21.51
C ALA A 146 -29.35 0.44 21.66
N ARG A 147 -30.62 0.10 21.41
CA ARG A 147 -31.11 -1.28 21.46
C ARG A 147 -30.65 -2.06 20.22
N GLU A 148 -30.72 -1.46 19.05
CA GLU A 148 -30.24 -2.05 17.80
C GLU A 148 -28.75 -2.36 17.89
N LEU A 149 -27.93 -1.41 18.34
CA LEU A 149 -26.49 -1.62 18.54
C LEU A 149 -26.19 -2.79 19.49
N ARG A 150 -26.90 -2.86 20.62
CA ARG A 150 -26.76 -3.99 21.56
C ARG A 150 -27.21 -5.33 20.96
N SER A 151 -28.23 -5.33 20.09
CA SER A 151 -28.69 -6.55 19.41
C SER A 151 -27.68 -7.09 18.40
N LEU A 152 -26.83 -6.21 17.86
CA LEU A 152 -25.67 -6.58 17.04
C LEU A 152 -24.50 -7.13 17.88
N GLY A 153 -24.61 -7.14 19.22
CA GLY A 153 -23.52 -7.55 20.10
C GLY A 153 -22.43 -6.49 20.27
N ALA A 154 -22.60 -5.31 19.67
CA ALA A 154 -21.70 -4.19 19.83
C ALA A 154 -22.06 -3.34 21.06
N SER A 155 -21.04 -2.92 21.80
CA SER A 155 -21.18 -2.08 23.01
C SER A 155 -20.44 -0.74 22.91
N THR A 156 -19.68 -0.54 21.83
CA THR A 156 -18.84 0.64 21.61
C THR A 156 -19.24 1.36 20.33
N VAL A 157 -19.01 2.67 20.32
CA VAL A 157 -19.14 3.53 19.13
C VAL A 157 -17.79 4.17 18.83
N PRO A 158 -17.49 4.56 17.59
CA PRO A 158 -18.31 4.40 16.38
C PRO A 158 -18.45 2.92 15.97
N HIS A 159 -19.61 2.53 15.45
CA HIS A 159 -19.83 1.19 14.89
C HIS A 159 -20.55 1.31 13.55
N PHE A 160 -20.14 0.51 12.57
CA PHE A 160 -20.67 0.57 11.21
C PHE A 160 -21.22 -0.79 10.79
N VAL A 161 -22.33 -0.76 10.07
CA VAL A 161 -22.88 -1.93 9.38
C VAL A 161 -22.91 -1.59 7.90
N VAL A 162 -22.12 -2.32 7.12
CA VAL A 162 -22.02 -2.16 5.67
C VAL A 162 -22.93 -3.19 5.02
N ARG A 163 -23.91 -2.70 4.24
CA ARG A 163 -24.91 -3.44 3.48
C ARG A 163 -25.63 -4.52 4.29
N GLY A 164 -25.87 -4.23 5.56
CA GLY A 164 -26.62 -5.10 6.48
C GLY A 164 -25.94 -6.41 6.86
N ARG A 165 -24.63 -6.59 6.61
CA ARG A 165 -23.93 -7.87 6.86
C ARG A 165 -22.56 -7.71 7.52
N GLU A 166 -21.79 -6.74 7.07
CA GLU A 166 -20.40 -6.58 7.51
C GLU A 166 -20.36 -5.54 8.63
N GLU A 167 -20.05 -6.01 9.83
CA GLU A 167 -19.98 -5.18 11.03
C GLU A 167 -18.54 -4.72 11.28
N LEU A 168 -18.37 -3.43 11.53
CA LEU A 168 -17.08 -2.81 11.83
C LEU A 168 -17.18 -2.01 13.13
N SER A 169 -16.53 -2.52 14.17
CA SER A 169 -16.36 -1.80 15.43
C SER A 169 -15.18 -0.83 15.33
N GLY A 170 -15.40 0.44 15.68
CA GLY A 170 -14.41 1.50 15.57
C GLY A 170 -14.34 2.12 14.17
N PHE A 171 -13.63 3.25 14.07
CA PHE A 171 -13.38 3.91 12.79
C PHE A 171 -12.04 3.47 12.21
N HIS A 172 -12.10 2.53 11.27
CA HIS A 172 -10.93 2.02 10.55
C HIS A 172 -11.06 2.34 9.07
N LEU A 173 -10.50 3.48 8.64
CA LEU A 173 -10.67 4.04 7.31
C LEU A 173 -10.41 3.02 6.18
N MET A 174 -9.26 2.36 6.19
CA MET A 174 -8.91 1.38 5.14
C MET A 174 -9.87 0.20 5.10
N ARG A 175 -10.28 -0.30 6.27
CA ARG A 175 -11.21 -1.43 6.35
C ARG A 175 -12.62 -1.04 5.90
N LEU A 176 -13.06 0.17 6.23
CA LEU A 176 -14.34 0.71 5.76
C LEU A 176 -14.34 0.84 4.23
N VAL A 177 -13.28 1.43 3.66
CA VAL A 177 -13.13 1.58 2.21
C VAL A 177 -13.12 0.20 1.52
N ASP A 178 -12.38 -0.77 2.06
CA ASP A 178 -12.34 -2.13 1.52
C ASP A 178 -13.72 -2.81 1.54
N LEU A 179 -14.50 -2.61 2.60
CA LEU A 179 -15.86 -3.14 2.69
C LEU A 179 -16.81 -2.47 1.70
N LEU A 180 -16.70 -1.16 1.51
CA LEU A 180 -17.51 -0.42 0.53
C LEU A 180 -17.16 -0.81 -0.90
N LYS A 181 -15.88 -1.09 -1.20
CA LYS A 181 -15.39 -1.48 -2.53
C LYS A 181 -15.86 -2.85 -2.99
N ARG A 182 -16.18 -3.77 -2.07
CA ARG A 182 -16.79 -5.05 -2.44
C ARG A 182 -18.10 -4.74 -3.16
N GLU A 183 -18.53 -5.52 -4.14
CA GLU A 183 -19.87 -5.35 -4.72
C GLU A 183 -20.97 -5.95 -3.83
N PRO A 184 -22.22 -5.44 -3.89
CA PRO A 184 -23.35 -6.10 -3.25
C PRO A 184 -23.52 -7.49 -3.86
N LEU A 185 -23.52 -8.54 -3.03
CA LEU A 185 -23.68 -9.94 -3.50
C LEU A 185 -24.99 -10.19 -4.26
N ASP A 186 -25.97 -9.30 -4.15
CA ASP A 186 -27.23 -9.35 -4.91
C ASP A 186 -27.02 -9.20 -6.43
N GLN A 187 -25.93 -8.56 -6.88
CA GLN A 187 -25.58 -8.47 -8.30
C GLN A 187 -24.77 -9.65 -8.84
N ARG A 188 -24.25 -10.53 -7.98
CA ARG A 188 -23.43 -11.70 -8.39
C ARG A 188 -24.24 -12.97 -8.66
N VAL A 189 -25.57 -12.92 -8.53
CA VAL A 189 -26.48 -14.06 -8.76
C VAL A 189 -27.34 -13.85 -10.03
N ARG A 190 -26.87 -13.03 -10.99
CA ARG A 190 -27.47 -12.96 -12.34
C ARG A 190 -26.53 -13.51 -13.39
#